data_AF-T1GAV7-F1
#
_entry.id   AF-T1GAV7-F1
#
_cell.length_a   1.000
_cell.length_b   1.000
_cell.length_c   1.000
_cell.angle_alpha   90.00
_cell.angle_beta   90.00
_cell.angle_gamma   90.00
#
_symmetry.space_group_name_H-M   'P 1'
#
loop_
_entity.id
_entity.type
_entity.pdbx_description
1 polymer ?
#
loop_
_entity_poly.entity_id
_entity_poly.type
_entity_poly.pdbx_seq_one_letter_code
_entity_poly.pdbx_strand_id
1 'polypeptide(L)'
;MLNCYNRGCGQSYNPDDNKEDSCRHHPGVPFFHDAYKGWTCCNKKSTDFTEFLNIKGCTDAVDALNISGKKDTSNGQSSEVEVGTPCKNLGCQVTYKSTETNYTNCQHHSGVPIFHEGMKYYSCCNKKTSDFTAFLNQAGCTSGSHKWTKDDTSNAMNCRYDFHQTATDVTVAIYAKLYHYESSFVKVNPIRLNVMLF
;
A
#
# COMPACT_ATOMS: atom_id res chain seq x y z
N MET A 1 -19.36 1.77 -15.88
CA MET A 1 -18.83 3.14 -15.92
C MET A 1 -17.96 3.34 -14.68
N LEU A 2 -16.67 3.62 -14.86
CA LEU A 2 -15.67 3.81 -13.80
C LEU A 2 -15.30 5.29 -13.68
N ASN A 3 -14.68 5.69 -12.57
CA ASN A 3 -14.19 7.05 -12.38
C ASN A 3 -12.68 7.10 -12.60
N CYS A 4 -12.21 8.14 -13.30
CA CYS A 4 -10.80 8.42 -13.50
C CYS A 4 -10.18 9.01 -12.23
N TYR A 5 -9.08 8.42 -11.76
CA TYR A 5 -8.36 8.86 -10.56
C TYR A 5 -7.09 9.67 -10.86
N ASN A 6 -6.73 9.82 -12.14
CA ASN A 6 -5.65 10.71 -12.56
C ASN A 6 -5.93 12.17 -12.15
N ARG A 7 -4.90 12.82 -11.61
CA ARG A 7 -5.02 14.15 -10.99
C ARG A 7 -5.46 15.21 -12.02
N GLY A 8 -6.61 15.82 -11.79
CA GLY A 8 -7.15 16.86 -12.67
C GLY A 8 -8.06 16.36 -13.81
N CYS A 9 -8.30 15.05 -13.92
CA CYS A 9 -9.31 14.50 -14.84
C CYS A 9 -10.67 14.32 -14.14
N GLY A 10 -10.80 13.31 -13.27
CA GLY A 10 -12.02 13.06 -12.48
C GLY A 10 -13.27 12.66 -13.29
N GLN A 11 -13.12 12.38 -14.58
CA GLN A 11 -14.23 12.02 -15.47
C GLN A 11 -14.65 10.56 -15.29
N SER A 12 -15.92 10.25 -15.49
CA SER A 12 -16.39 8.87 -15.61
C SER A 12 -16.15 8.35 -17.03
N TYR A 13 -15.71 7.11 -17.17
CA TYR A 13 -15.39 6.48 -18.45
C TYR A 13 -15.87 5.02 -18.54
N ASN A 14 -15.94 4.49 -19.75
CA ASN A 14 -16.12 3.06 -20.00
C ASN A 14 -14.75 2.44 -20.29
N PRO A 15 -14.29 1.40 -19.56
CA PRO A 15 -13.01 0.75 -19.82
C PRO A 15 -12.84 0.26 -21.25
N ASP A 16 -13.91 -0.28 -21.85
CA ASP A 16 -13.89 -0.82 -23.22
C ASP A 16 -13.70 0.26 -24.30
N ASP A 17 -14.03 1.52 -23.97
CA ASP A 17 -13.95 2.67 -24.89
C ASP A 17 -12.83 3.66 -24.53
N ASN A 18 -11.99 3.34 -23.54
CA ASN A 18 -10.98 4.25 -23.01
C ASN A 18 -9.74 4.32 -23.94
N LYS A 19 -9.59 5.43 -24.66
CA LYS A 19 -8.47 5.67 -25.59
C LYS A 19 -7.37 6.51 -24.95
N GLU A 20 -6.16 6.51 -25.53
CA GLU A 20 -5.00 7.26 -25.01
C GLU A 20 -5.24 8.76 -24.81
N ASP A 21 -6.14 9.36 -25.60
CA ASP A 21 -6.54 10.76 -25.52
C ASP A 21 -7.77 11.02 -24.64
N SER A 22 -8.34 9.98 -24.01
CA SER A 22 -9.58 10.06 -23.24
C SER A 22 -9.39 10.67 -21.84
N CYS A 23 -8.15 10.79 -21.36
CA CYS A 23 -7.86 11.37 -20.06
C CYS A 23 -6.71 12.36 -20.14
N ARG A 24 -7.03 13.63 -19.85
CA ARG A 24 -6.06 14.71 -19.73
C ARG A 24 -5.81 15.08 -18.27
N HIS A 25 -4.61 14.84 -17.78
CA HIS A 25 -4.29 14.95 -16.35
C HIS A 25 -2.90 15.55 -16.07
N HIS A 26 -2.60 15.73 -14.78
CA HIS A 26 -1.28 16.11 -14.28
C HIS A 26 -0.55 14.87 -13.74
N PRO A 27 0.56 14.42 -14.36
CA PRO A 27 1.35 13.31 -13.82
C PRO A 27 2.19 13.73 -12.58
N GLY A 28 2.39 15.03 -12.39
CA GLY A 28 3.13 15.59 -11.27
C GLY A 28 2.35 15.62 -9.95
N VAL A 29 3.02 16.12 -8.92
CA VAL A 29 2.42 16.38 -7.60
C VAL A 29 2.11 17.86 -7.45
N PRO A 30 1.11 18.22 -6.63
CA PRO A 30 0.85 19.63 -6.33
C PRO A 30 2.01 20.20 -5.51
N PHE A 31 2.40 21.44 -5.78
CA PHE A 31 3.34 22.20 -4.96
C PHE A 31 2.72 23.54 -4.56
N PHE A 32 3.13 24.03 -3.39
CA PHE A 32 2.68 25.29 -2.82
C PHE A 32 3.91 26.06 -2.34
N HIS A 33 4.25 27.17 -2.99
CA HIS A 33 5.44 27.97 -2.68
C HIS A 33 5.16 29.46 -2.98
N ASP A 34 5.54 30.37 -2.09
CA ASP A 34 5.35 31.82 -2.22
C ASP A 34 3.94 32.24 -2.68
N ALA A 35 2.91 31.73 -2.01
CA ALA A 35 1.48 31.89 -2.35
C ALA A 35 1.02 31.29 -3.70
N TYR A 36 1.94 30.87 -4.55
CA TYR A 36 1.65 30.14 -5.78
C TYR A 36 1.36 28.67 -5.50
N LYS A 37 0.43 28.14 -6.28
CA LYS A 37 -0.06 26.77 -6.27
C LYS A 37 0.08 26.24 -7.68
N GLY A 38 0.71 25.09 -7.85
CA GLY A 38 0.98 24.54 -9.17
C GLY A 38 1.24 23.05 -9.15
N TRP A 39 1.60 22.51 -10.32
CA TRP A 39 1.89 21.09 -10.50
C TRP A 39 3.34 20.91 -10.94
N THR A 40 4.08 19.95 -10.38
CA THR A 40 5.49 19.76 -10.74
C THR A 40 5.71 19.31 -12.19
N CYS A 41 4.66 18.86 -12.88
CA CYS A 41 4.70 18.43 -14.27
C CYS A 41 4.51 19.55 -15.30
N CYS A 42 4.14 20.76 -14.89
CA CYS A 42 4.00 21.88 -15.82
C CYS A 42 4.20 23.23 -15.12
N ASN A 43 4.54 24.27 -15.89
CA ASN A 43 4.81 25.59 -15.33
C ASN A 43 3.54 26.42 -15.02
N LYS A 44 2.35 25.81 -15.10
CA LYS A 44 1.08 26.49 -14.79
C LYS A 44 0.95 26.64 -13.27
N LYS A 45 0.73 27.87 -12.83
CA LYS A 45 0.58 28.24 -11.42
C LYS A 45 -0.52 29.27 -11.25
N SER A 46 -1.21 29.24 -10.12
CA SER A 46 -2.19 30.24 -9.72
C SER A 46 -1.96 30.63 -8.25
N THR A 47 -2.37 31.84 -7.87
CA THR A 47 -2.45 32.27 -6.48
C THR A 47 -3.82 31.94 -5.86
N ASP A 48 -4.83 31.63 -6.66
CA ASP A 48 -6.17 31.19 -6.23
C ASP A 48 -6.27 29.66 -6.16
N PHE A 49 -6.96 29.15 -5.14
CA PHE A 49 -7.07 27.69 -4.94
C PHE A 49 -8.06 27.04 -5.90
N THR A 50 -9.15 27.73 -6.24
CA THR A 50 -10.17 27.22 -7.17
C THR A 50 -9.62 27.17 -8.59
N GLU A 51 -8.91 28.22 -9.00
CA GLU A 51 -8.21 28.25 -10.28
C GLU A 51 -7.14 27.15 -10.35
N PHE A 52 -6.36 26.94 -9.29
CA PHE A 52 -5.39 25.84 -9.20
C PHE A 52 -6.03 24.46 -9.43
N LEU A 53 -7.14 24.15 -8.75
CA LEU A 53 -7.86 22.89 -8.92
C LEU A 53 -8.41 22.71 -10.35
N ASN A 54 -8.72 23.83 -11.02
CA ASN A 54 -9.25 23.85 -12.39
C ASN A 54 -8.17 23.91 -13.47
N ILE A 55 -6.87 23.94 -13.12
CA ILE A 55 -5.78 23.87 -14.10
C ILE A 55 -5.92 22.58 -14.90
N LYS A 56 -6.19 22.70 -16.21
CA LYS A 56 -6.27 21.55 -17.12
C LYS A 56 -4.97 20.78 -17.14
N GLY A 57 -5.09 19.45 -17.12
CA GLY A 57 -3.98 18.50 -17.24
C GLY A 57 -3.02 18.84 -18.37
N CYS A 58 -1.74 18.48 -18.20
CA CYS A 58 -0.69 18.69 -19.19
C CYS A 58 -0.31 17.44 -19.98
N THR A 59 -0.88 16.29 -19.66
CA THR A 59 -0.59 15.01 -20.31
C THR A 59 -1.88 14.29 -20.66
N ASP A 60 -1.92 13.76 -21.88
CA ASP A 60 -2.98 12.86 -22.34
C ASP A 60 -2.47 11.43 -22.14
N ALA A 61 -3.10 10.69 -21.23
CA ALA A 61 -2.81 9.29 -20.98
C ALA A 61 -4.03 8.62 -20.35
N VAL A 62 -4.30 7.38 -20.73
CA VAL A 62 -5.34 6.56 -20.09
C VAL A 62 -5.10 6.50 -18.58
N ASP A 63 -6.19 6.54 -17.82
CA ASP A 63 -6.16 6.08 -16.43
C ASP A 63 -5.91 4.58 -16.42
N ALA A 64 -4.64 4.20 -16.54
CA ALA A 64 -4.19 2.87 -16.19
C ALA A 64 -4.33 2.78 -14.67
N LEU A 65 -5.51 2.34 -14.20
CA LEU A 65 -5.75 1.96 -12.80
C LEU A 65 -4.51 1.25 -12.31
N ASN A 66 -3.69 1.91 -11.47
CA ASN A 66 -2.28 1.55 -11.22
C ASN A 66 -2.08 0.03 -11.18
N ILE A 67 -1.73 -0.55 -12.33
CA ILE A 67 -1.38 -1.95 -12.44
C ILE A 67 0.03 -1.99 -11.87
N SER A 68 0.15 -2.25 -10.58
CA SER A 68 1.37 -2.81 -10.02
C SER A 68 1.56 -4.28 -10.46
N GLY A 69 0.90 -4.72 -11.52
CA GLY A 69 1.25 -5.87 -12.33
C GLY A 69 2.40 -5.51 -13.27
N LYS A 70 3.56 -6.11 -13.02
CA LYS A 70 4.64 -6.22 -13.99
C LYS A 70 4.07 -6.53 -15.37
N LYS A 71 4.59 -5.88 -16.43
CA LYS A 71 4.60 -6.48 -17.76
C LYS A 71 5.34 -7.81 -17.64
N ASP A 72 4.61 -8.92 -17.62
CA ASP A 72 5.16 -10.24 -17.81
C ASP A 72 5.76 -10.30 -19.22
N THR A 73 7.06 -10.03 -19.28
CA THR A 73 7.91 -10.64 -20.31
C THR A 73 8.48 -11.87 -19.64
N SER A 74 8.02 -13.03 -20.09
CA SER A 74 8.51 -14.33 -19.68
C SER A 74 10.03 -14.39 -19.69
N ASN A 75 10.62 -14.43 -18.49
CA ASN A 75 11.77 -15.29 -18.27
C ASN A 75 11.76 -15.75 -16.82
N GLY A 76 11.71 -17.07 -16.61
CA GLY A 76 11.80 -17.65 -15.28
C GLY A 76 13.13 -17.28 -14.64
N GLN A 77 13.09 -16.38 -13.65
CA GLN A 77 14.17 -16.19 -12.70
C GLN A 77 13.63 -16.55 -11.33
N SER A 78 14.08 -17.70 -10.82
CA SER A 78 14.12 -17.97 -9.38
C SER A 78 14.76 -16.75 -8.71
N SER A 79 14.00 -16.04 -7.88
CA SER A 79 14.53 -14.92 -7.12
C SER A 79 15.50 -15.45 -6.06
N GLU A 80 16.77 -15.61 -6.41
CA GLU A 80 17.82 -15.90 -5.44
C GLU A 80 17.98 -14.70 -4.50
N VAL A 81 17.80 -14.94 -3.20
CA VAL A 81 18.07 -13.96 -2.16
C VAL A 81 19.59 -13.78 -2.09
N GLU A 82 20.08 -12.54 -2.19
CA GLU A 82 21.51 -12.27 -2.11
C GLU A 82 22.05 -12.55 -0.70
N VAL A 83 23.22 -13.19 -0.65
CA VAL A 83 23.95 -13.42 0.60
C VAL A 83 24.23 -12.09 1.29
N GLY A 84 23.87 -12.00 2.57
CA GLY A 84 23.92 -10.77 3.36
C GLY A 84 22.56 -10.09 3.55
N THR A 85 21.51 -10.52 2.86
CA THR A 85 20.16 -9.94 3.04
C THR A 85 19.68 -10.13 4.49
N PRO A 86 19.38 -9.05 5.25
CA PRO A 86 18.89 -9.19 6.61
C PRO A 86 17.43 -9.67 6.64
N CYS A 87 17.10 -10.44 7.67
CA CYS A 87 15.72 -10.84 7.93
C CYS A 87 14.87 -9.59 8.21
N LYS A 88 13.68 -9.55 7.62
CA LYS A 88 12.75 -8.41 7.69
C LYS A 88 11.73 -8.55 8.82
N ASN A 89 11.71 -9.67 9.53
CA ASN A 89 10.91 -9.80 10.74
C ASN A 89 11.50 -8.95 11.86
N LEU A 90 10.66 -8.19 12.57
CA LEU A 90 11.08 -7.24 13.60
C LEU A 90 11.83 -7.95 14.74
N GLY A 91 13.01 -7.45 15.11
CA GLY A 91 13.84 -8.02 16.18
C GLY A 91 14.63 -9.27 15.77
N CYS A 92 14.51 -9.76 14.54
CA CYS A 92 15.40 -10.79 14.02
C CYS A 92 16.69 -10.16 13.50
N GLN A 93 17.85 -10.67 13.95
CA GLN A 93 19.17 -10.17 13.53
C GLN A 93 19.90 -11.10 12.55
N VAL A 94 19.22 -12.15 12.05
CA VAL A 94 19.84 -13.11 11.13
C VAL A 94 19.95 -12.52 9.73
N THR A 95 21.11 -12.74 9.11
CA THR A 95 21.36 -12.43 7.70
C THR A 95 21.41 -13.72 6.87
N TYR A 96 20.86 -13.67 5.66
CA TYR A 96 20.84 -14.79 4.74
C TYR A 96 22.27 -15.16 4.32
N LYS A 97 22.70 -16.40 4.57
CA LYS A 97 24.02 -16.90 4.14
C LYS A 97 23.94 -17.95 3.04
N SER A 98 22.91 -18.79 3.09
CA SER A 98 22.67 -19.91 2.18
C SER A 98 21.23 -20.40 2.35
N THR A 99 20.81 -21.33 1.50
CA THR A 99 19.49 -21.98 1.58
C THR A 99 19.23 -22.67 2.93
N GLU A 100 20.29 -23.11 3.62
CA GLU A 100 20.20 -23.68 4.97
C GLU A 100 19.69 -22.66 6.00
N THR A 101 19.99 -21.37 5.79
CA THR A 101 19.57 -20.28 6.70
C THR A 101 18.04 -20.20 6.78
N ASN A 102 17.32 -20.62 5.73
CA ASN A 102 15.85 -20.63 5.69
C ASN A 102 15.22 -21.54 6.75
N TYR A 103 15.92 -22.61 7.14
CA TYR A 103 15.43 -23.59 8.11
C TYR A 103 15.86 -23.27 9.55
N THR A 104 16.67 -22.22 9.74
CA THR A 104 17.02 -21.76 11.08
C THR A 104 15.82 -21.08 11.74
N ASN A 105 15.76 -21.15 13.07
CA ASN A 105 14.68 -20.58 13.83
C ASN A 105 14.72 -19.03 13.79
N CYS A 106 13.66 -18.40 13.27
CA CYS A 106 13.51 -16.94 13.31
C CYS A 106 12.88 -16.52 14.64
N GLN A 107 13.67 -15.95 15.54
CA GLN A 107 13.16 -15.30 16.75
C GLN A 107 12.84 -13.83 16.44
N HIS A 108 11.55 -13.48 16.44
CA HIS A 108 11.08 -12.14 16.08
C HIS A 108 9.89 -11.68 16.93
N HIS A 109 9.49 -10.44 16.75
CA HIS A 109 8.26 -9.88 17.28
C HIS A 109 7.16 -9.96 16.20
N SER A 110 6.01 -10.52 16.55
CA SER A 110 4.82 -10.59 15.68
C SER A 110 3.93 -9.34 15.76
N GLY A 111 4.14 -8.52 16.80
CA GLY A 111 3.41 -7.28 17.04
C GLY A 111 4.13 -6.05 16.47
N VAL A 112 3.55 -4.89 16.74
CA VAL A 112 4.04 -3.60 16.25
C VAL A 112 4.77 -2.83 17.35
N PRO A 113 5.77 -1.99 17.01
CA PRO A 113 6.36 -1.03 17.94
C PRO A 113 5.32 -0.07 18.52
N ILE A 114 5.33 0.13 19.83
CA ILE A 114 4.52 1.11 20.55
C ILE A 114 5.45 2.05 21.31
N PHE A 115 5.21 3.35 21.15
CA PHE A 115 5.90 4.43 21.85
C PHE A 115 4.86 5.22 22.65
N HIS A 116 4.82 5.05 23.97
CA HIS A 116 3.84 5.71 24.84
C HIS A 116 4.52 6.13 26.15
N GLU A 117 4.33 7.39 26.56
CA GLU A 117 4.86 7.94 27.83
C GLU A 117 6.37 7.71 28.02
N GLY A 118 7.16 7.89 26.95
CA GLY A 118 8.62 7.69 26.98
C GLY A 118 9.06 6.22 26.96
N MET A 119 8.14 5.28 27.08
CA MET A 119 8.38 3.84 27.01
C MET A 119 8.22 3.31 25.59
N LYS A 120 9.04 2.31 25.26
CA LYS A 120 9.14 1.66 23.95
C LYS A 120 8.99 0.15 24.15
N TYR A 121 8.09 -0.47 23.39
CA TYR A 121 7.80 -1.90 23.51
C TYR A 121 7.12 -2.44 22.24
N TYR A 122 6.97 -3.75 22.13
CA TYR A 122 6.22 -4.38 21.03
C TYR A 122 4.86 -4.86 21.54
N SER A 123 3.79 -4.69 20.77
CA SER A 123 2.44 -5.10 21.19
C SER A 123 2.30 -6.60 21.48
N CYS A 124 3.18 -7.44 20.92
CA CYS A 124 3.17 -8.89 21.12
C CYS A 124 3.78 -9.34 22.46
N CYS A 125 4.46 -8.46 23.21
CA CYS A 125 5.06 -8.82 24.49
C CYS A 125 5.25 -7.62 25.42
N ASN A 126 5.23 -7.83 26.73
CA ASN A 126 5.30 -6.74 27.69
C ASN A 126 6.73 -6.31 28.07
N LYS A 127 7.72 -6.52 27.19
CA LYS A 127 9.10 -6.08 27.41
C LYS A 127 9.19 -4.59 27.09
N LYS A 128 9.35 -3.75 28.11
CA LYS A 128 9.38 -2.29 27.98
C LYS A 128 10.76 -1.73 28.30
N THR A 129 11.16 -0.69 27.57
CA THR A 129 12.40 0.03 27.80
C THR A 129 12.21 1.52 27.49
N SER A 130 12.90 2.39 28.22
CA SER A 130 12.98 3.83 27.89
C SER A 130 14.10 4.11 26.87
N ASP A 131 15.12 3.27 26.76
CA ASP A 131 16.23 3.42 25.82
C ASP A 131 15.91 2.84 24.44
N PHE A 132 16.21 3.60 23.38
CA PHE A 132 15.90 3.22 22.00
C PHE A 132 16.83 2.13 21.45
N THR A 133 18.10 2.15 21.84
CA THR A 133 19.07 1.14 21.41
C THR A 133 18.74 -0.22 22.02
N ALA A 134 18.39 -0.24 23.30
CA ALA A 134 17.87 -1.42 24.00
C ALA A 134 16.58 -1.94 23.37
N PHE A 135 15.70 -1.05 22.87
CA PHE A 135 14.49 -1.44 22.14
C PHE A 135 14.81 -2.14 20.81
N LEU A 136 15.75 -1.60 20.02
CA LEU A 136 16.17 -2.22 18.75
C LEU A 136 16.86 -3.57 18.96
N ASN A 137 17.63 -3.70 20.04
CA ASN A 137 18.34 -4.94 20.40
C ASN A 137 17.49 -5.95 21.16
N GLN A 138 16.22 -5.64 21.41
CA GLN A 138 15.34 -6.53 22.13
C GLN A 138 15.10 -7.82 21.34
N ALA A 139 15.41 -8.96 21.95
CA ALA A 139 15.18 -10.27 21.34
C ALA A 139 13.67 -10.55 21.15
N GLY A 140 13.35 -11.10 19.98
CA GLY A 140 12.02 -11.56 19.60
C GLY A 140 11.35 -12.44 20.65
N CYS A 141 10.02 -12.45 20.66
CA CYS A 141 9.19 -13.24 21.58
C CYS A 141 8.36 -14.31 20.88
N THR A 142 8.52 -14.45 19.56
CA THR A 142 7.81 -15.40 18.70
C THR A 142 8.83 -16.12 17.83
N SER A 143 8.63 -17.41 17.61
CA SER A 143 9.44 -18.23 16.71
C SER A 143 8.69 -18.48 15.41
N GLY A 144 9.38 -18.41 14.28
CA GLY A 144 8.77 -18.60 12.95
C GLY A 144 9.82 -18.81 11.86
N SER A 145 9.40 -18.65 10.60
CA SER A 145 10.28 -18.69 9.43
C SER A 145 10.79 -17.29 9.08
N HIS A 146 12.01 -17.22 8.55
CA HIS A 146 12.61 -15.95 8.13
C HIS A 146 11.88 -15.34 6.94
N LYS A 147 11.91 -14.01 6.88
CA LYS A 147 11.35 -13.22 5.79
C LYS A 147 12.44 -12.38 5.14
N TRP A 148 12.83 -12.70 3.91
CA TRP A 148 13.93 -12.02 3.21
C TRP A 148 13.44 -10.95 2.22
N THR A 149 12.25 -11.16 1.66
CA THR A 149 11.59 -10.22 0.75
C THR A 149 10.58 -9.37 1.53
N LYS A 150 10.38 -8.11 1.09
CA LYS A 150 9.25 -7.35 1.62
C LYS A 150 8.02 -8.01 0.99
N ASP A 151 6.97 -8.24 1.77
CA ASP A 151 5.68 -8.37 1.11
C ASP A 151 5.42 -7.00 0.47
N ASP A 152 4.94 -6.94 -0.76
CA ASP A 152 4.46 -5.71 -1.38
C ASP A 152 3.17 -5.19 -0.71
N THR A 153 3.11 -5.25 0.63
CA THR A 153 2.05 -4.65 1.44
C THR A 153 2.15 -3.13 1.50
N SER A 154 3.17 -2.51 0.90
CA SER A 154 3.16 -1.06 0.64
C SER A 154 2.03 -0.61 -0.29
N ASN A 155 1.38 -1.56 -0.99
CA ASN A 155 0.17 -1.33 -1.78
C ASN A 155 -1.07 -1.98 -1.17
N ALA A 156 -1.05 -2.39 0.10
CA ALA A 156 -2.26 -2.89 0.75
C ALA A 156 -3.30 -1.75 0.82
N MET A 157 -4.30 -1.80 -0.05
CA MET A 157 -5.39 -0.83 -0.11
C MET A 157 -6.09 -0.79 1.24
N ASN A 158 -5.91 0.31 1.98
CA ASN A 158 -6.57 0.51 3.26
C ASN A 158 -8.06 0.80 3.00
N CYS A 159 -8.91 -0.18 3.29
CA CYS A 159 -10.35 -0.04 3.18
C CYS A 159 -10.97 0.23 4.55
N ARG A 160 -11.89 1.19 4.61
CA ARG A 160 -12.84 1.30 5.72
C ARG A 160 -14.04 0.45 5.38
N TYR A 161 -14.61 -0.24 6.35
CA TYR A 161 -15.90 -0.88 6.18
C TYR A 161 -16.79 -0.59 7.39
N ASP A 162 -18.09 -0.70 7.16
CA ASP A 162 -19.14 -0.60 8.16
C ASP A 162 -20.13 -1.74 7.94
N PHE A 163 -20.84 -2.15 8.98
CA PHE A 163 -21.89 -3.14 8.83
C PHE A 163 -23.05 -2.89 9.79
N HIS A 164 -24.25 -3.18 9.33
CA HIS A 164 -25.43 -3.25 10.19
C HIS A 164 -26.22 -4.52 9.87
N GLN A 165 -27.00 -4.99 10.85
CA GLN A 165 -27.83 -6.18 10.68
C GLN A 165 -29.25 -5.92 11.16
N THR A 166 -30.21 -6.55 10.48
CA THR A 166 -31.62 -6.63 10.85
C THR A 166 -31.92 -8.09 11.28
N ALA A 167 -33.19 -8.40 11.52
CA ALA A 167 -33.60 -9.78 11.80
C ALA A 167 -33.37 -10.75 10.62
N THR A 168 -33.31 -10.22 9.39
CA THR A 168 -33.25 -11.01 8.15
C THR A 168 -31.98 -10.79 7.35
N ASP A 169 -31.33 -9.63 7.49
CA ASP A 169 -30.28 -9.19 6.58
C ASP A 169 -29.05 -8.66 7.30
N VAL A 170 -27.88 -8.90 6.71
CA VAL A 170 -26.62 -8.24 7.09
C VAL A 170 -26.18 -7.38 5.91
N THR A 171 -26.04 -6.09 6.14
CA THR A 171 -25.54 -5.13 5.14
C THR A 171 -24.11 -4.75 5.49
N VAL A 172 -23.18 -4.93 4.55
CA VAL A 172 -21.78 -4.53 4.69
C VAL A 172 -21.47 -3.46 3.65
N ALA A 173 -21.02 -2.29 4.11
CA ALA A 173 -20.59 -1.18 3.26
C ALA A 173 -19.06 -1.09 3.26
N ILE A 174 -18.42 -1.23 2.10
CA ILE A 174 -16.96 -1.21 1.96
C ILE A 174 -16.56 0.04 1.18
N TYR A 175 -15.72 0.86 1.80
CA TYR A 175 -15.19 2.09 1.23
C TYR A 175 -13.72 1.89 0.91
N ALA A 176 -13.43 1.75 -0.39
CA ALA A 176 -12.07 1.60 -0.90
C ALA A 176 -11.79 2.65 -1.97
N LYS A 177 -10.52 3.07 -2.05
CA LYS A 177 -10.02 3.94 -3.11
C LYS A 177 -8.91 3.19 -3.85
N LEU A 178 -8.75 3.50 -5.13
CA LEU A 178 -7.66 3.01 -5.97
C LEU A 178 -7.61 1.47 -6.15
N TYR A 179 -8.74 0.77 -5.99
CA TYR A 179 -8.82 -0.66 -6.28
C TYR A 179 -9.06 -0.91 -7.78
N HIS A 180 -8.59 -2.04 -8.29
CA HIS A 180 -8.81 -2.51 -9.65
C HIS A 180 -10.04 -3.42 -9.72
N TYR A 181 -11.05 -3.02 -10.50
CA TYR A 181 -12.38 -3.61 -10.45
C TYR A 181 -12.46 -5.06 -10.96
N GLU A 182 -11.64 -5.48 -11.93
CA GLU A 182 -11.69 -6.86 -12.47
C GLU A 182 -10.89 -7.86 -11.65
N SER A 183 -9.84 -7.40 -10.97
CA SER A 183 -8.99 -8.26 -10.14
C SER A 183 -9.50 -8.33 -8.71
N SER A 184 -10.25 -7.32 -8.28
CA SER A 184 -10.92 -7.28 -6.98
C SER A 184 -12.21 -8.09 -7.01
N PHE A 185 -12.49 -8.82 -5.93
CA PHE A 185 -13.71 -9.63 -5.82
C PHE A 185 -14.14 -9.82 -4.38
N VAL A 186 -15.42 -10.14 -4.21
CA VAL A 186 -16.04 -10.48 -2.92
C VAL A 186 -16.45 -11.95 -2.95
N LYS A 187 -16.02 -12.71 -1.95
CA LYS A 187 -16.43 -14.10 -1.72
C LYS A 187 -17.29 -14.15 -0.46
N VAL A 188 -18.50 -14.70 -0.58
CA VAL A 188 -19.42 -14.86 0.54
C VAL A 188 -19.82 -16.31 0.69
N ASN A 189 -19.93 -16.77 1.93
CA ASN A 189 -20.56 -18.03 2.30
C ASN A 189 -21.46 -17.79 3.53
N PRO A 190 -22.22 -18.80 4.02
CA PRO A 190 -23.18 -18.61 5.11
C PRO A 190 -22.61 -18.08 6.44
N ILE A 191 -21.28 -18.09 6.64
CA ILE A 191 -20.63 -17.71 7.89
C ILE A 191 -19.49 -16.68 7.72
N ARG A 192 -19.08 -16.37 6.49
CA ARG A 192 -17.91 -15.52 6.19
C ARG A 192 -18.13 -14.71 4.93
N LEU A 193 -17.74 -13.45 5.01
CA LEU A 193 -17.56 -12.54 3.88
C LEU A 193 -16.06 -12.20 3.79
N ASN A 194 -15.47 -12.39 2.62
CA ASN A 194 -14.08 -12.09 2.32
C ASN A 194 -14.01 -11.13 1.14
N VAL A 195 -13.30 -10.02 1.34
CA VAL A 195 -13.16 -8.95 0.34
C VAL A 195 -11.69 -8.91 -0.04
N MET A 196 -11.40 -9.14 -1.32
CA MET A 196 -10.06 -8.99 -1.85
C MET A 196 -10.06 -7.80 -2.81
N LEU A 197 -9.31 -6.77 -2.44
CA LEU A 197 -9.10 -5.58 -3.25
C LEU A 197 -7.64 -5.54 -3.66
N PHE A 198 -7.39 -5.28 -4.94
CA PHE A 198 -6.06 -5.20 -5.55
C PHE A 198 -5.83 -3.80 -6.11
#